data_AF-A0A177YIL4-F1
#
_entry.id   AF-A0A177YIL4-F1
#
_cell.length_a   1.000
_cell.length_b   1.000
_cell.length_c   1.000
_cell.angle_alpha   90.00
_cell.angle_beta   90.00
_cell.angle_gamma   90.00
#
_symmetry.space_group_name_H-M   'P 1'
#
loop_
_entity.id
_entity.type
_entity.pdbx_description
1 polymer ?
#
loop_
_entity_poly.entity_id
_entity_poly.type
_entity_poly.pdbx_seq_one_letter_code
_entity_poly.pdbx_strand_id
1 'polypeptide(L)'
;MRFTLIPVVAASALLALAGCSSDSGSGSGSGANADVCTQFAAAHDELTELVKAGPTGGEVDAWTADKNAAVAKFAPLGDQAEGDVKAKIQALVTALPADSLALTEPDSESGQAFVDNSADVASACEADGTAVALAEFPLQKF
;
A
#
# COMPACT_ATOMS: atom_id res chain seq x y z
N MET A 1 -28.51 45.95 -32.37
CA MET A 1 -27.08 45.76 -32.06
C MET A 1 -26.94 45.16 -30.68
N ARG A 2 -26.51 43.89 -30.60
CA ARG A 2 -25.59 43.36 -29.59
C ARG A 2 -25.33 41.91 -29.95
N PHE A 3 -24.19 41.72 -30.60
CA PHE A 3 -23.55 40.42 -30.77
C PHE A 3 -22.96 40.01 -29.42
N THR A 4 -23.07 38.74 -29.07
CA THR A 4 -22.21 38.14 -28.04
C THR A 4 -21.79 36.78 -28.55
N LEU A 5 -20.49 36.70 -28.86
CA LEU A 5 -19.79 35.56 -29.43
C LEU A 5 -19.44 34.54 -28.34
N ILE A 6 -19.40 33.29 -28.77
CA ILE A 6 -18.97 32.07 -28.09
C ILE A 6 -17.46 32.12 -27.78
N PRO A 7 -17.00 31.43 -26.72
CA PRO A 7 -15.82 30.59 -26.88
C PRO A 7 -16.11 29.14 -26.49
N VAL A 8 -15.89 28.28 -27.49
CA VAL A 8 -15.76 26.84 -27.40
C VAL A 8 -14.55 26.54 -26.53
N VAL A 9 -14.74 25.74 -25.48
CA VAL A 9 -13.66 25.00 -24.85
C VAL A 9 -13.98 23.52 -25.05
N ALA A 10 -13.34 22.96 -26.07
CA ALA A 10 -13.17 21.53 -26.21
C ALA A 10 -12.17 21.09 -25.12
N ALA A 11 -12.58 20.17 -24.25
CA ALA A 11 -11.68 19.53 -23.30
C ALA A 11 -12.00 18.03 -23.23
N SER A 12 -11.11 17.29 -23.89
CA SER A 12 -10.53 16.02 -23.43
C SER A 12 -11.45 14.81 -23.27
N ALA A 13 -11.34 13.95 -24.28
CA ALA A 13 -11.55 12.51 -24.26
C ALA A 13 -11.61 11.86 -22.87
N LEU A 14 -12.76 11.23 -22.59
CA LEU A 14 -12.88 10.12 -21.65
C LEU A 14 -11.92 9.01 -22.11
N LEU A 15 -10.85 8.80 -21.35
CA LEU A 15 -10.12 7.55 -21.35
C LEU A 15 -11.05 6.49 -20.78
N ALA A 16 -11.69 5.75 -21.69
CA ALA A 16 -12.35 4.50 -21.36
C ALA A 16 -11.27 3.55 -20.78
N LEU A 17 -11.47 3.08 -19.55
CA LEU A 17 -10.82 1.87 -19.06
C LEU A 17 -11.35 0.69 -19.88
N ALA A 18 -10.77 0.47 -21.05
CA ALA A 18 -10.79 -0.83 -21.71
C ALA A 18 -9.66 -1.65 -21.08
N GLY A 19 -10.02 -2.48 -20.10
CA GLY A 19 -9.16 -3.47 -19.47
C GLY A 19 -9.84 -4.84 -19.44
N CYS A 20 -10.56 -5.19 -20.51
CA CYS A 20 -10.96 -6.55 -20.81
C CYS A 20 -10.22 -6.95 -22.08
N SER A 21 -9.14 -7.70 -21.94
CA SER A 21 -8.52 -8.41 -23.06
C SER A 21 -8.14 -9.81 -22.58
N SER A 22 -8.97 -10.78 -22.94
CA SER A 22 -8.53 -12.17 -23.03
C SER A 22 -7.63 -12.29 -24.26
N ASP A 23 -6.34 -12.54 -24.06
CA ASP A 23 -5.48 -13.12 -25.09
C ASP A 23 -4.55 -14.17 -24.46
N SER A 24 -4.33 -15.22 -25.23
CA SER A 24 -3.79 -16.50 -24.79
C SER A 24 -2.32 -16.57 -25.21
N GLY A 25 -1.38 -16.45 -24.26
CA GLY A 25 0.03 -16.64 -24.59
C GLY A 25 1.01 -16.20 -23.51
N SER A 26 1.51 -17.18 -22.75
CA SER A 26 2.84 -17.22 -22.12
C SER A 26 3.29 -16.03 -21.27
N GLY A 27 3.07 -16.15 -19.95
CA GLY A 27 3.68 -15.29 -18.94
C GLY A 27 3.39 -15.77 -17.51
N SER A 28 3.71 -17.04 -17.19
CA SER A 28 3.71 -17.52 -15.80
C SER A 28 4.78 -16.77 -15.01
N GLY A 29 4.39 -15.67 -14.35
CA GLY A 29 5.25 -14.87 -13.47
C GLY A 29 4.59 -13.55 -13.00
N SER A 30 3.77 -12.91 -13.84
CA SER A 30 3.21 -11.57 -13.54
C SER A 30 1.92 -11.60 -12.68
N GLY A 31 1.15 -12.69 -12.73
CA GLY A 31 -0.12 -12.77 -11.97
C GLY A 31 0.05 -12.91 -10.45
N ALA A 32 1.04 -13.69 -10.00
CA ALA A 32 1.28 -13.92 -8.58
C ALA A 32 1.74 -12.65 -7.86
N ASN A 33 2.66 -11.88 -8.48
CA ASN A 33 3.10 -10.61 -7.95
C ASN A 33 1.98 -9.56 -7.95
N ALA A 34 1.13 -9.52 -8.98
CA ALA A 34 -0.01 -8.59 -9.00
C ALA A 34 -0.98 -8.81 -7.81
N ASP A 35 -1.29 -10.08 -7.53
CA ASP A 35 -2.12 -10.45 -6.37
C ASP A 35 -1.43 -10.10 -5.04
N VAL A 36 -0.12 -10.36 -4.94
CA VAL A 36 0.65 -10.02 -3.73
C VAL A 36 0.74 -8.51 -3.52
N CYS A 37 0.98 -7.72 -4.56
CA CYS A 37 1.02 -6.26 -4.50
C CYS A 37 -0.33 -5.68 -4.04
N THR A 38 -1.43 -6.23 -4.55
CA THR A 38 -2.78 -5.82 -4.13
C THR A 38 -3.04 -6.16 -2.66
N GLN A 39 -2.65 -7.37 -2.22
CA GLN A 39 -2.77 -7.77 -0.82
C GLN A 39 -1.86 -6.95 0.11
N PHE A 40 -0.66 -6.58 -0.35
CA PHE A 40 0.25 -5.72 0.38
C PHE A 40 -0.39 -4.35 0.64
N ALA A 41 -0.94 -3.71 -0.40
CA ALA A 41 -1.62 -2.44 -0.27
C ALA A 41 -2.82 -2.52 0.70
N ALA A 42 -3.64 -3.57 0.58
CA ALA A 42 -4.76 -3.78 1.50
C ALA A 42 -4.32 -3.95 2.96
N ALA A 43 -3.26 -4.73 3.21
CA ALA A 43 -2.72 -4.91 4.56
C ALA A 43 -2.09 -3.63 5.12
N HIS A 44 -1.40 -2.86 4.28
CA HIS A 44 -0.86 -1.55 4.63
C HIS A 44 -1.97 -0.57 5.03
N ASP A 45 -3.03 -0.51 4.24
CA ASP A 45 -4.15 0.39 4.48
C ASP A 45 -4.93 -0.01 5.73
N GLU A 46 -5.13 -1.31 5.95
CA GLU A 46 -5.76 -1.81 7.18
C GLU A 46 -4.96 -1.42 8.42
N LEU A 47 -3.64 -1.63 8.43
CA LEU A 47 -2.78 -1.22 9.54
C LEU A 47 -2.85 0.30 9.74
N THR A 48 -2.82 1.06 8.65
CA THR A 48 -2.91 2.52 8.68
C THR A 48 -4.21 3.00 9.33
N GLU A 49 -5.34 2.41 8.96
CA GLU A 49 -6.64 2.74 9.53
C GLU A 49 -6.74 2.34 11.01
N LEU A 50 -6.21 1.17 11.40
CA LEU A 50 -6.10 0.77 12.80
C LEU A 50 -5.31 1.79 13.61
N VAL A 51 -4.18 2.25 13.08
CA VAL A 51 -3.36 3.26 13.74
C VAL A 51 -4.09 4.59 13.88
N LYS A 52 -4.77 5.06 12.81
CA LYS A 52 -5.54 6.32 12.85
C LYS A 52 -6.69 6.25 13.85
N ALA A 53 -7.38 5.12 13.93
CA ALA A 53 -8.49 4.93 14.85
C ALA A 53 -8.02 5.01 16.32
N GLY A 54 -6.82 4.49 16.60
CA GLY A 54 -6.29 4.37 17.95
C GLY A 54 -7.13 3.43 18.83
N PRO A 55 -6.77 3.28 20.11
CA PRO A 55 -7.55 2.48 21.04
C PRO A 55 -8.91 3.12 21.34
N THR A 56 -9.97 2.33 21.25
CA THR A 56 -11.34 2.80 21.58
C THR A 56 -11.69 2.44 23.02
N GLY A 57 -12.36 3.35 23.74
CA GLY A 57 -12.93 3.04 25.07
C GLY A 57 -11.94 2.59 26.16
N GLY A 58 -10.63 2.74 25.96
CA GLY A 58 -9.59 2.21 26.86
C GLY A 58 -9.15 0.78 26.57
N GLU A 59 -9.61 0.16 25.49
CA GLU A 59 -9.24 -1.20 25.07
C GLU A 59 -7.88 -1.23 24.33
N VAL A 60 -6.83 -0.78 25.01
CA VAL A 60 -5.47 -0.72 24.45
C VAL A 60 -4.94 -2.10 24.07
N ASP A 61 -5.23 -3.12 24.89
CA ASP A 61 -4.76 -4.49 24.65
C ASP A 61 -5.38 -5.09 23.37
N ALA A 62 -6.70 -4.86 23.16
CA ALA A 62 -7.40 -5.34 21.96
C ALA A 62 -6.86 -4.62 20.71
N TRP A 63 -6.71 -3.30 20.76
CA TRP A 63 -6.13 -2.52 19.67
C TRP A 63 -4.69 -2.94 19.34
N THR A 64 -3.88 -3.22 20.37
CA THR A 64 -2.50 -3.70 20.18
C THR A 64 -2.48 -5.10 19.57
N ALA A 65 -3.40 -5.98 19.97
CA ALA A 65 -3.55 -7.31 19.37
C ALA A 65 -3.95 -7.21 17.89
N ASP A 66 -4.89 -6.33 17.54
CA ASP A 66 -5.32 -6.09 16.17
C ASP A 66 -4.18 -5.52 15.31
N LYS A 67 -3.40 -4.57 15.85
CA LYS A 67 -2.19 -4.06 15.19
C LYS A 67 -1.17 -5.18 14.95
N ASN A 68 -0.90 -6.01 15.94
CA ASN A 68 0.03 -7.14 15.79
C ASN A 68 -0.47 -8.13 14.73
N ALA A 69 -1.78 -8.40 14.69
CA ALA A 69 -2.39 -9.24 13.66
C ALA A 69 -2.28 -8.63 12.27
N ALA A 70 -2.47 -7.32 12.12
CA ALA A 70 -2.29 -6.61 10.86
C ALA A 70 -0.83 -6.63 10.38
N VAL A 71 0.13 -6.38 11.28
CA VAL A 71 1.57 -6.49 11.00
C VAL A 71 1.96 -7.90 10.56
N ALA A 72 1.38 -8.94 11.17
CA ALA A 72 1.65 -10.33 10.81
C ALA A 72 1.22 -10.70 9.37
N LYS A 73 0.32 -9.92 8.74
CA LYS A 73 -0.15 -10.17 7.36
C LYS A 73 0.94 -9.95 6.31
N PHE A 74 1.98 -9.16 6.59
CA PHE A 74 3.05 -8.89 5.63
C PHE A 74 3.98 -10.10 5.41
N ALA A 75 4.26 -10.87 6.46
CA ALA A 75 5.19 -12.00 6.39
C ALA A 75 4.86 -13.03 5.29
N PRO A 76 3.64 -13.60 5.20
CA PRO A 76 3.33 -14.58 4.17
C PRO A 76 3.34 -14.02 2.74
N LEU A 77 3.28 -12.69 2.55
CA LEU A 77 3.34 -12.08 1.21
C LEU A 77 4.74 -12.21 0.59
N GLY A 78 5.79 -12.12 1.41
CA GLY A 78 7.17 -12.28 0.93
C GLY A 78 7.46 -13.71 0.45
N ASP A 79 6.75 -14.70 0.97
CA ASP A 79 6.88 -16.08 0.52
C ASP A 79 6.15 -16.35 -0.79
N GLN A 80 5.09 -15.59 -1.08
CA GLN A 80 4.24 -15.71 -2.27
C GLN A 80 4.74 -14.88 -3.45
N ALA A 81 5.42 -13.75 -3.20
CA ALA A 81 6.03 -12.94 -4.24
C ALA A 81 7.27 -13.62 -4.85
N GLU A 82 7.68 -13.11 -6.00
CA GLU A 82 8.94 -13.47 -6.66
C GLU A 82 9.77 -12.21 -6.99
N GLY A 83 11.05 -12.42 -7.32
CA GLY A 83 11.92 -11.35 -7.81
C GLY A 83 12.12 -10.19 -6.82
N ASP A 84 12.06 -8.96 -7.35
CA ASP A 84 12.32 -7.75 -6.57
C ASP A 84 11.19 -7.44 -5.57
N VAL A 85 9.93 -7.70 -5.95
CA VAL A 85 8.76 -7.56 -5.05
C VAL A 85 8.97 -8.39 -3.78
N LYS A 86 9.41 -9.65 -3.93
CA LYS A 86 9.77 -10.51 -2.80
C LYS A 86 10.86 -9.90 -1.93
N ALA A 87 11.96 -9.46 -2.54
CA ALA A 87 13.09 -8.90 -1.81
C ALA A 87 12.67 -7.68 -0.98
N LYS A 88 11.84 -6.79 -1.55
CA LYS A 88 11.33 -5.59 -0.86
C LYS A 88 10.36 -5.93 0.27
N ILE A 89 9.43 -6.86 0.06
CA ILE A 89 8.52 -7.30 1.12
C ILE A 89 9.31 -7.96 2.27
N GLN A 90 10.30 -8.79 1.96
CA GLN A 90 11.14 -9.41 3.01
C GLN A 90 11.98 -8.38 3.77
N ALA A 91 12.48 -7.34 3.10
CA ALA A 91 13.17 -6.23 3.75
C ALA A 91 12.24 -5.47 4.70
N LEU A 92 11.02 -5.14 4.26
CA LEU A 92 9.98 -4.56 5.10
C LEU A 92 9.71 -5.43 6.32
N VAL A 93 9.47 -6.73 6.12
CA VAL A 93 9.15 -7.66 7.21
C VAL A 93 10.28 -7.78 8.22
N THR A 94 11.53 -7.74 7.75
CA THR A 94 12.71 -7.77 8.63
C THR A 94 12.87 -6.48 9.44
N ALA A 95 12.44 -5.35 8.90
CA ALA A 95 12.50 -4.04 9.56
C ALA A 95 11.32 -3.81 10.54
N LEU A 96 10.28 -4.66 10.52
CA LEU A 96 9.16 -4.54 11.43
C LEU A 96 9.62 -4.77 12.88
N PRO A 97 9.23 -3.90 13.83
CA PRO A 97 9.54 -4.10 15.23
C PRO A 97 8.76 -5.28 15.81
N ALA A 98 9.33 -5.94 16.82
CA ALA A 98 8.64 -7.00 17.54
C ALA A 98 7.40 -6.48 18.30
N ASP A 99 7.44 -5.21 18.71
CA ASP A 99 6.30 -4.49 19.29
C ASP A 99 5.74 -3.50 18.27
N SER A 100 4.51 -3.74 17.81
CA SER A 100 3.85 -2.86 16.83
C SER A 100 3.53 -1.46 17.38
N LEU A 101 3.59 -1.24 18.69
CA LEU A 101 3.45 0.09 19.28
C LEU A 101 4.60 1.02 18.84
N ALA A 102 5.81 0.47 18.67
CA ALA A 102 6.99 1.22 18.25
C ALA A 102 6.75 1.94 16.92
N LEU A 103 5.96 1.37 15.99
CA LEU A 103 5.65 1.99 14.69
C LEU A 103 4.98 3.38 14.81
N THR A 104 4.33 3.65 15.94
CA THR A 104 3.46 4.82 16.12
C THR A 104 3.94 5.76 17.22
N GLU A 105 5.10 5.50 17.81
CA GLU A 105 5.71 6.38 18.78
C GLU A 105 6.08 7.74 18.15
N PRO A 106 6.11 8.82 18.95
CA PRO A 106 6.69 10.10 18.54
C PRO A 106 8.10 9.92 17.97
N ASP A 107 8.34 10.49 16.78
CA ASP A 107 9.62 10.43 16.07
C ASP A 107 10.15 9.00 15.85
N SER A 108 9.24 8.05 15.67
CA SER A 108 9.58 6.64 15.52
C SER A 108 10.44 6.37 14.29
N GLU A 109 11.68 5.92 14.53
CA GLU A 109 12.56 5.39 13.48
C GLU A 109 11.95 4.16 12.81
N SER A 110 11.29 3.29 13.58
CA SER A 110 10.64 2.09 13.04
C SER A 110 9.40 2.42 12.19
N GLY A 111 8.65 3.46 12.56
CA GLY A 111 7.55 3.99 11.76
C GLY A 111 8.04 4.61 10.46
N GLN A 112 9.11 5.42 10.51
CA GLN A 112 9.72 5.98 9.30
C GLN A 112 10.27 4.87 8.40
N ALA A 113 10.94 3.87 8.96
CA ALA A 113 11.41 2.71 8.21
C ALA A 113 10.25 1.92 7.58
N PHE A 114 9.12 1.77 8.26
CA PHE A 114 7.94 1.13 7.69
C PHE A 114 7.41 1.89 6.47
N VAL A 115 7.31 3.23 6.54
CA VAL A 115 6.90 4.08 5.42
C VAL A 115 7.87 3.96 4.24
N ASP A 116 9.17 4.07 4.50
CA ASP A 116 10.20 4.03 3.47
C ASP A 116 10.24 2.65 2.78
N ASN A 117 10.20 1.56 3.55
CA ASN A 117 10.14 0.21 2.99
C ASN A 117 8.83 -0.04 2.23
N SER A 118 7.71 0.55 2.66
CA SER A 118 6.43 0.39 1.96
C SER A 118 6.42 1.11 0.61
N ALA A 119 7.05 2.28 0.52
CA ALA A 119 7.26 2.98 -0.73
C ALA A 119 8.18 2.21 -1.69
N ASP A 120 9.20 1.54 -1.15
CA ASP A 120 10.08 0.64 -1.90
C ASP A 120 9.31 -0.57 -2.47
N VAL A 121 8.42 -1.17 -1.69
CA VAL A 121 7.53 -2.26 -2.16
C VAL A 121 6.59 -1.76 -3.26
N ALA A 122 5.95 -0.59 -3.07
CA ALA A 122 5.07 0.00 -4.09
C ALA A 122 5.83 0.27 -5.39
N SER A 123 7.07 0.78 -5.31
CA SER A 123 7.93 1.02 -6.48
C SER A 123 8.31 -0.28 -7.20
N ALA A 124 8.59 -1.36 -6.46
CA ALA A 124 8.86 -2.67 -7.05
C ALA A 124 7.61 -3.26 -7.72
N CYS A 125 6.44 -3.09 -7.10
CA CYS A 125 5.15 -3.48 -7.68
C CYS A 125 4.88 -2.74 -9.00
N GLU A 126 5.11 -1.42 -9.04
CA GLU A 126 4.98 -0.61 -10.26
C GLU A 126 5.95 -1.06 -11.35
N ALA A 127 7.21 -1.34 -11.00
CA ALA A 127 8.21 -1.86 -11.93
C ALA A 127 7.84 -3.25 -12.50
N ASP A 128 7.11 -4.06 -11.73
CA ASP A 128 6.57 -5.36 -12.14
C ASP A 128 5.21 -5.24 -12.88
N GLY A 129 4.72 -4.01 -13.08
CA GLY A 129 3.50 -3.71 -13.86
C GLY A 129 2.22 -3.60 -13.04
N THR A 130 2.30 -3.62 -11.70
CA THR A 130 1.15 -3.48 -10.79
C THR A 130 1.27 -2.20 -9.96
N ALA A 131 0.62 -1.12 -10.41
CA ALA A 131 0.57 0.11 -9.62
C ALA A 131 -0.36 -0.04 -8.41
N VAL A 132 0.13 0.33 -7.23
CA VAL A 132 -0.62 0.31 -5.97
C VAL A 132 -0.55 1.67 -5.28
N ALA A 133 -1.68 2.11 -4.73
CA ALA A 133 -1.72 3.29 -3.88
C ALA A 133 -1.74 2.84 -2.42
N LEU A 134 -0.94 3.49 -1.58
CA LEU A 134 -0.89 3.24 -0.15
C LEU A 134 -1.49 4.42 0.59
N ALA A 135 -2.34 4.15 1.59
CA ALA A 135 -2.82 5.17 2.51
C ALA A 135 -1.66 5.82 3.26
N GLU A 136 -1.77 7.11 3.59
CA GLU A 136 -0.72 7.79 4.36
C GLU A 136 -0.68 7.25 5.80
N PHE A 137 0.44 6.65 6.17
CA PHE A 137 0.69 6.17 7.53
C PHE A 137 0.94 7.36 8.48
N PRO A 138 0.17 7.50 9.58
CA PRO A 138 0.17 8.71 10.41
C PRO A 138 1.37 8.75 11.37
N LEU A 139 2.56 9.10 10.86
CA LEU A 139 3.74 9.34 11.68
C LEU A 139 3.52 10.55 12.60
N GLN A 140 3.89 10.42 13.87
CA GLN A 140 3.87 11.53 14.81
C GLN A 140 5.25 12.19 14.85
N LYS A 141 5.36 13.42 14.33
CA LYS A 141 6.59 14.24 14.35
C LYS A 141 6.36 15.46 15.25
N PHE A 142 7.32 15.78 16.12
CA PHE A 142 7.22 16.91 17.06
C PHE A 142 8.32 17.96 16.88
#